data_AF-A0A1M6C397-F1
#
_entry.id   AF-A0A1M6C397-F1
#
_cell.length_a   1.000
_cell.length_b   1.000
_cell.length_c   1.000
_cell.angle_alpha   90.00
_cell.angle_beta   90.00
_cell.angle_gamma   90.00
#
_symmetry.space_group_name_H-M   'P 1'
#
loop_
_entity.id
_entity.type
_entity.pdbx_description
1 polymer ?
#
loop_
_entity_poly.entity_id
_entity_poly.type
_entity_poly.pdbx_seq_one_letter_code
_entity_poly.pdbx_strand_id
1 'polypeptide(L)'
;MNYYSFEIDGVKVGYFEYEDRDGILYQRACLAVNGERQEFPFWVKYLGTTISAYKSGNGDYVSLPGDSEAVPSSALMLFLDKICTGDDLRLPVINEGSGEISGEASFIREGDKIQVLLDGKPDKHFILQGGRIVEFGWGGQAVSRLMPSKEAAVTGTAWAE
;
A
#
# COMPACT_ATOMS: atom_id res chain seq x y z
N MET A 1 -11.87 8.85 2.22
CA MET A 1 -10.83 8.70 1.20
C MET A 1 -9.62 9.57 1.52
N ASN A 2 -8.40 9.02 1.41
CA ASN A 2 -7.13 9.74 1.45
C ASN A 2 -6.52 9.79 0.03
N TYR A 3 -5.90 10.91 -0.33
CA TYR A 3 -5.33 11.14 -1.65
C TYR A 3 -3.86 11.45 -1.56
N TYR A 4 -3.07 10.92 -2.49
CA TYR A 4 -1.63 11.07 -2.54
C TYR A 4 -1.18 11.40 -3.96
N SER A 5 -0.12 12.18 -4.13
CA SER A 5 0.64 12.17 -5.39
C SER A 5 1.18 10.76 -5.66
N PHE A 6 1.49 10.46 -6.92
CA PHE A 6 2.33 9.31 -7.26
C PHE A 6 3.50 9.82 -8.11
N GLU A 7 4.71 9.63 -7.60
CA GLU A 7 5.93 10.13 -8.18
C GLU A 7 6.90 8.98 -8.46
N ILE A 8 7.60 9.06 -9.59
CA ILE A 8 8.71 8.17 -9.95
C ILE A 8 9.88 9.08 -10.35
N ASP A 9 11.05 8.90 -9.75
CA ASP A 9 12.23 9.73 -9.99
C ASP A 9 11.95 11.24 -9.77
N GLY A 10 11.10 11.57 -8.79
CA GLY A 10 10.68 12.93 -8.47
C GLY A 10 9.71 13.56 -9.47
N VAL A 11 9.30 12.83 -10.51
CA VAL A 11 8.29 13.27 -11.48
C VAL A 11 6.93 12.75 -11.06
N LYS A 12 5.95 13.65 -10.91
CA LYS A 12 4.57 13.25 -10.64
C LYS A 12 3.96 12.61 -11.89
N VAL A 13 3.72 11.30 -11.82
CA VAL A 13 3.16 10.49 -12.92
C VAL A 13 1.69 10.13 -12.70
N GLY A 14 1.14 10.43 -11.52
CA GLY A 14 -0.27 10.18 -11.24
C GLY A 14 -0.64 10.39 -9.77
N TYR A 15 -1.52 9.56 -9.25
CA TYR A 15 -2.01 9.62 -7.88
C TYR A 15 -2.25 8.23 -7.29
N PHE A 16 -2.21 8.17 -5.96
CA PHE A 16 -2.65 7.01 -5.18
C PHE A 16 -3.78 7.45 -4.26
N GLU A 17 -4.78 6.61 -4.07
CA GLU A 17 -5.85 6.83 -3.11
C GLU A 17 -6.11 5.57 -2.31
N TYR A 18 -6.52 5.74 -1.06
CA TYR A 18 -7.05 4.64 -0.28
C TYR A 18 -8.14 5.09 0.68
N GLU A 19 -9.03 4.17 1.00
CA GLU A 19 -10.05 4.32 2.02
C GLU A 19 -10.19 3.02 2.78
N ASP A 20 -10.32 3.16 4.09
CA ASP A 20 -10.62 2.06 4.98
C ASP A 20 -12.00 2.30 5.59
N ARG A 21 -12.96 1.43 5.26
CA ARG A 21 -14.36 1.54 5.68
C ARG A 21 -14.96 0.15 5.89
N ASP A 22 -15.59 -0.04 7.04
CA ASP A 22 -16.41 -1.23 7.37
C ASP A 22 -15.70 -2.57 7.12
N GLY A 23 -14.40 -2.65 7.47
CA GLY A 23 -13.59 -3.86 7.28
C GLY A 23 -13.16 -4.10 5.83
N ILE A 24 -13.21 -3.06 4.99
CA ILE A 24 -12.73 -3.08 3.61
C ILE A 24 -11.71 -1.97 3.42
N LEU A 25 -10.47 -2.35 3.14
CA LEU A 25 -9.44 -1.45 2.65
C LEU A 25 -9.51 -1.45 1.12
N TYR A 26 -9.90 -0.31 0.55
CA TYR A 26 -9.80 -0.02 -0.87
C TYR A 26 -8.55 0.82 -1.12
N GLN A 27 -7.83 0.47 -2.18
CA GLN A 27 -6.64 1.17 -2.65
C GLN A 27 -6.71 1.30 -4.17
N ARG A 28 -6.18 2.39 -4.72
CA ARG A 28 -6.01 2.51 -6.18
C ARG A 28 -4.81 3.38 -6.50
N ALA A 29 -3.88 2.84 -7.28
CA ALA A 29 -2.85 3.61 -7.96
C ALA A 29 -3.29 3.90 -9.39
N CYS A 30 -3.19 5.16 -9.81
CA CYS A 30 -3.47 5.62 -11.17
C CYS A 30 -2.23 6.36 -11.66
N LEU A 31 -1.61 5.88 -12.75
CA LEU A 31 -0.35 6.40 -13.25
C LEU A 31 -0.34 6.50 -14.77
N ALA A 32 0.43 7.43 -15.31
CA ALA A 32 0.68 7.60 -16.73
C ALA A 32 2.17 7.46 -17.00
N VAL A 33 2.56 6.38 -17.69
CA VAL A 33 3.95 6.09 -18.03
C VAL A 33 4.01 5.85 -19.54
N ASN A 34 4.99 6.46 -20.21
CA ASN A 34 5.14 6.39 -21.68
C ASN A 34 3.87 6.77 -22.46
N GLY A 35 3.06 7.69 -21.92
CA GLY A 35 1.81 8.14 -22.53
C GLY A 35 0.61 7.24 -22.31
N GLU A 36 0.76 6.09 -21.64
CA GLU A 36 -0.33 5.16 -21.34
C GLU A 36 -0.83 5.33 -19.91
N ARG A 37 -2.14 5.50 -19.76
CA ARG A 37 -2.82 5.54 -18.46
C ARG A 37 -3.06 4.12 -17.97
N GLN A 38 -2.70 3.85 -16.72
CA GLN A 38 -2.87 2.56 -16.05
C GLN A 38 -3.54 2.76 -14.69
N GLU A 39 -4.47 1.87 -14.36
CA GLU A 39 -5.17 1.86 -13.07
C GLU A 39 -4.98 0.49 -12.39
N PHE A 40 -4.65 0.53 -11.11
CA PHE A 40 -4.43 -0.65 -10.28
C PHE A 40 -5.31 -0.56 -9.03
N PRO A 41 -6.63 -0.77 -9.16
CA PRO A 41 -7.50 -0.79 -8.00
C PRO A 41 -7.40 -2.15 -7.28
N PHE A 42 -7.46 -2.10 -5.96
CA PHE A 42 -7.24 -3.23 -5.07
C PHE A 42 -8.15 -3.14 -3.84
N TRP A 43 -8.65 -4.27 -3.37
CA TRP A 43 -9.51 -4.37 -2.20
C TRP A 43 -9.04 -5.49 -1.28
N VAL A 44 -9.10 -5.24 0.02
CA VAL A 44 -8.82 -6.22 1.08
C VAL A 44 -9.99 -6.24 2.05
N LYS A 45 -10.55 -7.42 2.31
CA LYS A 45 -11.53 -7.65 3.39
C LYS A 45 -10.81 -8.13 4.62
N TYR A 46 -11.05 -7.49 5.76
CA TYR A 46 -10.36 -7.81 6.99
C TYR A 46 -11.24 -7.58 8.22
N LEU A 47 -10.89 -8.26 9.32
CA LEU A 47 -11.47 -8.04 10.65
C LEU A 47 -10.33 -7.89 11.66
N GLY A 48 -10.14 -6.68 12.18
CA GLY A 48 -8.97 -6.37 13.01
C GLY A 48 -7.67 -6.50 12.21
N THR A 49 -6.89 -7.56 12.45
CA THR A 49 -5.68 -7.88 11.66
C THR A 49 -5.80 -9.15 10.84
N THR A 50 -6.94 -9.83 10.89
CA THR A 50 -7.17 -11.03 10.10
C THR A 50 -7.65 -10.64 8.71
N ILE A 51 -6.88 -11.01 7.68
CA ILE A 51 -7.26 -10.80 6.28
C ILE A 51 -8.06 -12.02 5.81
N SER A 52 -9.25 -11.78 5.26
CA SER A 52 -10.20 -12.84 4.86
C SER A 52 -10.32 -13.00 3.35
N ALA A 53 -10.09 -11.93 2.57
CA ALA A 53 -10.09 -11.99 1.12
C ALA A 53 -9.41 -10.76 0.52
N TYR A 54 -9.00 -10.86 -0.74
CA TYR A 54 -8.53 -9.72 -1.51
C TYR A 54 -9.01 -9.79 -2.97
N LYS A 55 -8.95 -8.68 -3.69
CA LYS A 55 -9.34 -8.56 -5.10
C LYS A 55 -8.50 -7.50 -5.79
N SER A 56 -8.08 -7.78 -7.03
CA SER A 56 -7.45 -6.81 -7.93
C SER A 56 -8.35 -6.54 -9.15
N GLY A 57 -8.44 -5.29 -9.58
CA GLY A 57 -9.17 -4.93 -10.79
C GLY A 57 -10.65 -5.32 -10.75
N ASN A 58 -11.13 -5.81 -11.90
CA ASN A 58 -12.49 -6.34 -12.04
C ASN A 58 -12.60 -7.83 -11.68
N GLY A 59 -11.54 -8.47 -11.18
CA GLY A 59 -11.53 -9.89 -10.82
C GLY A 59 -12.46 -10.23 -9.67
N ASP A 60 -12.62 -11.51 -9.37
CA ASP A 60 -13.36 -11.94 -8.18
C ASP A 60 -12.51 -11.83 -6.90
N TYR A 61 -13.17 -11.88 -5.75
CA TYR A 61 -12.45 -11.99 -4.49
C TYR A 61 -11.78 -13.37 -4.38
N VAL A 62 -10.50 -13.35 -4.07
CA VAL A 62 -9.74 -14.53 -3.63
C VAL A 62 -9.89 -14.64 -2.12
N SER A 63 -10.58 -15.68 -1.66
CA SER A 63 -10.73 -15.96 -0.23
C SER A 63 -9.43 -16.51 0.34
N LEU A 64 -9.04 -16.01 1.51
CA LEU A 64 -7.96 -16.59 2.31
C LEU A 64 -8.57 -17.48 3.39
N PRO A 65 -7.93 -18.62 3.72
CA PRO A 65 -8.30 -19.40 4.90
C PRO A 65 -8.30 -18.52 6.16
N GLY A 66 -9.25 -18.74 7.08
CA GLY A 66 -9.37 -17.92 8.30
C GLY A 66 -8.19 -18.05 9.27
N ASP A 67 -7.37 -19.09 9.08
CA ASP A 67 -6.11 -19.37 9.78
C ASP A 67 -4.87 -19.01 8.94
N SER A 68 -5.05 -18.35 7.79
CA SER A 68 -3.93 -17.92 6.97
C SER A 68 -3.17 -16.79 7.65
N GLU A 69 -1.89 -17.02 7.90
CA GLU A 69 -0.95 -15.99 8.38
C GLU A 69 -0.43 -15.11 7.23
N ALA A 70 -0.63 -15.55 5.98
CA ALA A 70 -0.14 -14.85 4.81
C ALA A 70 -1.06 -13.69 4.41
N VAL A 71 -0.46 -12.53 4.11
CA VAL A 71 -1.21 -11.30 3.79
C VAL A 71 -0.82 -10.77 2.41
N PRO A 72 -1.75 -10.17 1.65
CA PRO A 72 -1.40 -9.42 0.44
C PRO A 72 -0.42 -8.30 0.78
N SER A 73 0.56 -8.03 -0.09
CA SER A 73 1.54 -6.96 0.14
C SER A 73 0.87 -5.58 0.37
N SER A 74 -0.25 -5.35 -0.31
CA SER A 74 -1.08 -4.14 -0.19
C SER A 74 -1.77 -4.03 1.18
N ALA A 75 -1.90 -5.10 1.94
CA ALA A 75 -2.50 -5.11 3.27
C ALA A 75 -1.52 -4.73 4.40
N LEU A 76 -0.21 -4.66 4.12
CA LEU A 76 0.82 -4.38 5.14
C LEU A 76 0.60 -3.05 5.87
N MET A 77 -0.05 -2.08 5.22
CA MET A 77 -0.38 -0.80 5.83
C MET A 77 -1.37 -0.90 7.01
N LEU A 78 -2.16 -1.97 7.11
CA LEU A 78 -3.11 -2.22 8.20
C LEU A 78 -2.42 -2.58 9.53
N PHE A 79 -1.11 -2.81 9.50
CA PHE A 79 -0.34 -3.24 10.67
C PHE A 79 0.51 -2.09 11.26
N LEU A 80 0.62 -0.95 10.58
CA LEU A 80 1.60 0.11 10.91
C LEU A 80 1.36 0.78 12.27
N ASP A 81 0.10 0.87 12.70
CA ASP A 81 -0.28 1.42 14.00
C ASP A 81 0.09 0.50 15.17
N LYS A 82 0.26 -0.80 14.90
CA LYS A 82 0.66 -1.81 15.87
C LYS A 82 2.18 -1.95 16.02
N ILE A 83 2.97 -1.44 15.07
CA ILE A 83 4.44 -1.54 15.12
C ILE A 83 5.02 -0.51 16.08
N CYS A 84 5.65 -0.99 17.14
CA CYS A 84 6.49 -0.23 18.05
C CYS A 84 7.99 -0.44 17.75
N THR A 85 8.83 0.48 18.23
CA THR A 85 10.29 0.31 18.13
C THR A 85 10.73 -0.91 18.95
N GLY A 86 11.38 -1.87 18.30
CA GLY A 86 11.86 -3.11 18.91
C GLY A 86 10.93 -4.31 18.71
N ASP A 87 9.78 -4.13 18.07
CA ASP A 87 8.89 -5.24 17.72
C ASP A 87 9.51 -6.13 16.64
N ASP A 88 9.20 -7.43 16.70
CA ASP A 88 9.57 -8.44 15.68
C ASP A 88 8.29 -9.02 15.05
N LEU A 89 7.51 -8.16 14.39
CA LEU A 89 6.38 -8.64 13.59
C LEU A 89 6.89 -9.16 12.24
N ARG A 90 6.53 -10.40 11.93
CA ARG A 90 6.84 -11.07 10.67
C ARG A 90 5.58 -11.64 10.05
N LEU A 91 5.40 -11.40 8.76
CA LEU A 91 4.22 -11.81 8.02
C LEU A 91 4.63 -12.41 6.68
N PRO A 92 4.23 -13.64 6.34
CA PRO A 92 4.33 -14.13 4.98
C PRO A 92 3.52 -13.22 4.04
N VAL A 93 4.10 -12.86 2.90
CA VAL A 93 3.46 -11.94 1.93
C VAL A 93 3.06 -12.69 0.68
N ILE A 94 1.83 -12.46 0.24
CA ILE A 94 1.29 -12.95 -1.03
C ILE A 94 1.59 -11.92 -2.12
N ASN A 95 2.18 -12.38 -3.22
CA ASN A 95 2.25 -11.62 -4.46
C ASN A 95 0.87 -11.64 -5.12
N GLU A 96 0.22 -10.49 -5.20
CA GLU A 96 -1.17 -10.43 -5.67
C GLU A 96 -1.35 -10.77 -7.15
N GLY A 97 -0.28 -10.69 -7.94
CA GLY A 97 -0.29 -11.04 -9.36
C GLY A 97 -0.22 -12.55 -9.62
N SER A 98 0.52 -13.30 -8.78
CA SER A 98 0.64 -14.77 -8.91
C SER A 98 -0.23 -15.55 -7.92
N GLY A 99 -0.61 -14.94 -6.80
CA GLY A 99 -1.25 -15.61 -5.67
C GLY A 99 -0.30 -16.46 -4.82
N GLU A 100 1.00 -16.45 -5.12
CA GLU A 100 2.02 -17.22 -4.39
C GLU A 100 2.65 -16.40 -3.26
N ILE A 101 3.23 -17.09 -2.27
CA ILE A 101 4.03 -16.44 -1.23
C ILE A 101 5.32 -15.93 -1.87
N SER A 102 5.56 -14.61 -1.79
CA SER A 102 6.76 -13.97 -2.31
C SER A 102 7.91 -13.83 -1.31
N GLY A 103 7.65 -14.04 -0.02
CA GLY A 103 8.66 -13.92 1.04
C GLY A 103 8.03 -13.57 2.39
N GLU A 104 8.87 -13.23 3.37
CA GLU A 104 8.47 -12.77 4.70
C GLU A 104 8.74 -11.28 4.86
N ALA A 105 7.69 -10.51 5.15
CA ALA A 105 7.82 -9.11 5.52
C ALA A 105 8.15 -8.96 7.01
N SER A 106 9.14 -8.14 7.32
CA SER A 106 9.43 -7.65 8.67
C SER A 106 9.47 -6.12 8.70
N PHE A 107 9.34 -5.53 9.88
CA PHE A 107 9.19 -4.09 10.06
C PHE A 107 10.28 -3.54 10.99
N ILE A 108 10.86 -2.40 10.62
CA ILE A 108 11.78 -1.63 11.46
C ILE A 108 11.20 -0.23 11.64
N ARG A 109 10.95 0.17 12.90
CA ARG A 109 10.45 1.51 13.23
C ARG A 109 11.51 2.40 13.86
N GLU A 110 11.78 3.52 13.20
CA GLU A 110 12.67 4.58 13.66
C GLU A 110 11.89 5.90 13.73
N GLY A 111 11.38 6.22 14.92
CA GLY A 111 10.51 7.37 15.13
C GLY A 111 9.21 7.25 14.32
N ASP A 112 9.05 8.18 13.37
CA ASP A 112 7.89 8.27 12.47
C ASP A 112 8.05 7.46 11.19
N LYS A 113 9.25 6.94 10.90
CA LYS A 113 9.50 6.10 9.73
C LYS A 113 9.36 4.62 10.09
N ILE A 114 8.64 3.88 9.26
CA ILE A 114 8.59 2.42 9.29
C ILE A 114 9.16 1.90 7.97
N GLN A 115 10.24 1.13 8.03
CA GLN A 115 10.81 0.40 6.90
C GLN A 115 10.28 -1.04 6.90
N VAL A 116 9.75 -1.48 5.77
CA VAL A 116 9.45 -2.89 5.49
C VAL A 116 10.66 -3.52 4.83
N LEU A 117 11.04 -4.70 5.32
CA LEU A 117 12.01 -5.57 4.68
C LEU A 117 11.28 -6.81 4.16
N LEU A 118 11.54 -7.23 2.92
CA LEU A 118 11.11 -8.51 2.38
C LEU A 118 12.32 -9.45 2.33
N ASP A 119 12.26 -10.56 3.06
CA ASP A 119 13.39 -11.49 3.25
C ASP A 119 14.68 -10.77 3.69
N GLY A 120 14.52 -9.79 4.59
CA GLY A 120 15.61 -8.97 5.13
C GLY A 120 16.14 -7.88 4.20
N LYS A 121 15.58 -7.72 2.99
CA LYS A 121 15.97 -6.66 2.04
C LYS A 121 14.97 -5.50 2.07
N PRO A 122 15.43 -4.23 2.01
CA PRO A 122 14.52 -3.10 1.92
C PRO A 122 13.55 -3.22 0.74
N ASP A 123 12.26 -3.12 1.03
CA ASP A 123 11.18 -3.19 0.04
C ASP A 123 10.40 -1.87 0.01
N LYS A 124 9.65 -1.57 1.08
CA LYS A 124 8.79 -0.37 1.17
C LYS A 124 9.10 0.44 2.42
N HIS A 125 8.74 1.70 2.46
CA HIS A 125 8.73 2.48 3.69
C HIS A 125 7.46 3.29 3.83
N PHE A 126 7.15 3.68 5.06
CA PHE A 126 6.06 4.57 5.39
C PHE A 126 6.59 5.68 6.29
N ILE A 127 6.13 6.91 6.09
CA ILE A 127 6.34 8.00 7.03
C ILE A 127 4.99 8.34 7.63
N LEU A 128 4.92 8.31 8.96
CA LEU A 128 3.73 8.63 9.73
C LEU A 128 3.84 10.05 10.31
N GLN A 129 2.71 10.74 10.45
CA GLN A 129 2.62 11.97 11.23
C GLN A 129 1.30 11.95 12.00
N GLY A 130 1.39 11.95 13.34
CA GLY A 130 0.19 11.84 14.19
C GLY A 130 -0.61 10.56 13.93
N GLY A 131 0.08 9.45 13.61
CA GLY A 131 -0.56 8.16 13.28
C GLY A 131 -1.09 8.05 11.84
N ARG A 132 -1.02 9.11 11.03
CA ARG A 132 -1.45 9.11 9.64
C ARG A 132 -0.28 8.89 8.71
N ILE A 133 -0.44 8.06 7.68
CA ILE A 133 0.58 7.91 6.63
C ILE A 133 0.64 9.18 5.79
N VAL A 134 1.76 9.89 5.82
CA VAL A 134 2.01 11.08 4.99
C VAL A 134 2.85 10.77 3.76
N GLU A 135 3.61 9.68 3.78
CA GLU A 135 4.38 9.19 2.63
C GLU A 135 4.38 7.67 2.56
N PHE A 136 4.20 7.14 1.35
CA PHE A 136 4.48 5.74 0.98
C PHE A 136 5.73 5.73 0.09
N GLY A 137 6.75 4.99 0.47
CA GLY A 137 7.83 4.57 -0.41
C GLY A 137 7.53 3.18 -0.94
N TRP A 138 7.28 3.04 -2.24
CA TRP A 138 6.87 1.78 -2.86
C TRP A 138 8.04 0.85 -3.20
N GLY A 139 9.26 1.29 -2.93
CA GLY A 139 10.51 0.67 -3.39
C GLY A 139 11.09 1.40 -4.60
N GLY A 140 12.39 1.21 -4.84
CA GLY A 140 13.11 1.95 -5.88
C GLY A 140 13.01 3.47 -5.67
N GLN A 141 12.54 4.18 -6.70
CA GLN A 141 12.39 5.64 -6.70
C GLN A 141 10.91 6.09 -6.70
N ALA A 142 9.98 5.16 -6.43
CA ALA A 142 8.55 5.43 -6.45
C ALA A 142 8.06 5.85 -5.06
N VAL A 143 7.38 7.01 -5.00
CA VAL A 143 6.90 7.61 -3.74
C VAL A 143 5.50 8.20 -3.93
N SER A 144 4.65 8.06 -2.92
CA SER A 144 3.35 8.75 -2.85
C SER A 144 3.25 9.63 -1.62
N ARG A 145 2.91 10.91 -1.79
CA ARG A 145 2.80 11.88 -0.67
C ARG A 145 1.40 12.39 -0.48
N LEU A 146 0.98 12.52 0.77
CA LEU A 146 -0.37 12.91 1.14
C LEU A 146 -0.71 14.30 0.60
N MET A 147 -1.88 14.41 -0.02
CA MET A 147 -2.41 15.64 -0.59
C MET A 147 -3.75 16.01 0.08
N PRO A 148 -4.09 17.30 0.14
CA PRO A 148 -5.32 17.75 0.80
C PRO A 148 -6.60 17.33 0.05
N SER A 149 -6.51 17.05 -1.26
CA SER A 149 -7.64 16.66 -2.10
C SER A 149 -7.19 15.86 -3.32
N LYS A 150 -8.16 15.27 -4.03
CA LYS A 150 -7.90 14.57 -5.30
C LYS A 150 -7.36 15.52 -6.36
N GLU A 151 -7.91 16.73 -6.46
CA GLU A 151 -7.50 17.76 -7.44
C GLU A 151 -6.02 18.11 -7.24
N ALA A 152 -5.59 18.28 -6.00
CA ALA A 152 -4.19 18.55 -5.68
C ALA A 152 -3.29 17.34 -6.01
N ALA A 153 -3.77 16.12 -5.79
CA ALA A 153 -3.05 14.90 -6.15
C ALA A 153 -2.83 14.79 -7.66
N VAL A 154 -3.86 15.04 -8.48
CA VAL A 154 -3.78 14.86 -9.94
C VAL A 154 -3.21 16.06 -10.70
N THR A 155 -3.13 17.25 -10.09
CA THR A 155 -2.61 18.46 -10.74
C THR A 155 -1.24 18.21 -11.37
N GLY A 156 -1.12 18.54 -12.66
CA GLY A 156 0.11 18.38 -13.45
C GLY A 156 0.32 16.98 -14.03
N THR A 157 -0.68 16.10 -13.97
CA THR A 157 -0.62 14.74 -14.51
C THR A 157 -1.68 14.55 -15.60
N ALA A 158 -1.62 13.42 -16.30
CA ALA A 158 -2.65 13.01 -17.24
C ALA A 158 -4.02 12.75 -16.57
N TRP A 159 -4.14 12.82 -15.25
CA TRP A 159 -5.38 12.55 -14.51
C TRP A 159 -6.13 13.80 -14.05
N ALA A 160 -5.70 14.99 -14.50
CA ALA A 160 -6.28 16.27 -14.11
C ALA A 160 -7.52 16.70 -14.94
N GLU A 161 -7.92 15.87 -15.91
CA GLU A 161 -9.03 16.13 -16.85
C GLU A 161 -10.39 15.66 -16.32
#